data_AF-A0A222DZW4-F1
#
_entry.id   AF-A0A222DZW4-F1
#
_cell.length_a   1.000
_cell.length_b   1.000
_cell.length_c   1.000
_cell.angle_alpha   90.00
_cell.angle_beta   90.00
_cell.angle_gamma   90.00
#
_symmetry.space_group_name_H-M   'P 1'
#
loop_
_entity.id
_entity.type
_entity.pdbx_description
1 polymer ?
#
loop_
_entity_poly.entity_id
_entity_poly.type
_entity_poly.pdbx_seq_one_letter_code
_entity_poly.pdbx_strand_id
1 'polypeptide(L)'
;MATAEVSSLPFYDRVAVQWKGEAGLQLHAREFSADYFTEGHIWAASAGNLTAAAKGEGGFLTRLGQMDTPDALVVEVYSFPSGTAQRSGEVLLSVEAEVTPKNCDAAVEAQTLQIRGGGALRTHDLTLEMPGCDAVGDFLVLKNLVEDLTIAAR
;
A
#
# COMPACT_ATOMS: atom_id res chain seq x y z
N MET A 1 24.04 -7.82 14.75
CA MET A 1 22.83 -7.73 13.89
C MET A 1 21.96 -8.93 14.19
N ALA A 2 20.66 -8.75 14.36
CA ALA A 2 19.70 -9.84 14.49
C ALA A 2 19.10 -10.12 13.09
N THR A 3 18.97 -11.39 12.73
CA THR A 3 18.32 -11.83 11.48
C THR A 3 17.33 -12.93 11.83
N ALA A 4 16.24 -13.02 11.07
CA ALA A 4 15.24 -14.07 11.20
C ALA A 4 14.81 -14.52 9.80
N GLU A 5 14.77 -15.84 9.58
CA GLU A 5 14.23 -16.41 8.35
C GLU A 5 12.70 -16.54 8.48
N VAL A 6 11.99 -16.07 7.46
CA VAL A 6 10.54 -16.17 7.38
C VAL A 6 10.18 -17.02 6.16
N SER A 7 9.97 -18.31 6.39
CA SER A 7 9.75 -19.31 5.33
C SER A 7 8.52 -19.02 4.48
N SER A 8 7.53 -18.31 5.02
CA SER A 8 6.32 -17.93 4.29
C SER A 8 6.48 -16.70 3.39
N LEU A 9 7.56 -15.93 3.54
CA LEU A 9 7.76 -14.67 2.81
C LEU A 9 7.66 -14.83 1.27
N PRO A 10 8.23 -15.88 0.64
CA PRO A 10 8.16 -16.03 -0.81
C PRO A 10 6.76 -16.29 -1.38
N PHE A 11 5.78 -16.65 -0.54
CA PHE A 11 4.39 -16.89 -0.98
C PHE A 11 3.55 -15.61 -1.04
N TYR A 12 4.12 -14.47 -0.62
CA TYR A 12 3.42 -13.19 -0.61
C TYR A 12 4.18 -12.16 -1.43
N ASP A 13 3.46 -11.45 -2.28
CA ASP A 13 3.91 -10.18 -2.81
C ASP A 13 3.49 -9.08 -1.83
N ARG A 14 4.40 -8.15 -1.56
CA ARG A 14 4.18 -7.03 -0.65
C ARG A 14 4.54 -5.73 -1.31
N VAL A 15 3.64 -4.78 -1.15
CA VAL A 15 3.81 -3.39 -1.56
C VAL A 15 3.52 -2.53 -0.34
N ALA A 16 4.42 -1.63 -0.03
CA ALA A 16 4.25 -0.71 1.07
C ALA A 16 4.57 0.72 0.65
N VAL A 17 3.89 1.66 1.28
CA VAL A 17 4.23 3.08 1.25
C VAL A 17 4.42 3.54 2.68
N GLN A 18 5.59 4.13 2.94
CA GLN A 18 5.98 4.69 4.23
C GLN A 18 6.11 6.21 4.09
N TRP A 19 5.67 6.95 5.10
CA TRP A 19 5.79 8.41 5.13
C TRP A 19 5.96 8.92 6.54
N LYS A 20 6.29 10.20 6.65
CA LYS A 20 6.47 10.90 7.91
C LYS A 20 5.23 11.73 8.26
N GLY A 21 4.78 11.63 9.51
CA GLY A 21 3.71 12.47 10.06
C GLY A 21 2.36 12.33 9.34
N GLU A 22 1.58 13.41 9.36
CA GLU A 22 0.22 13.44 8.82
C GLU A 22 0.21 13.82 7.32
N ALA A 23 0.68 12.89 6.49
CA ALA A 23 0.85 13.13 5.06
C ALA A 23 -0.42 12.97 4.21
N GLY A 24 -1.52 12.45 4.77
CA GLY A 24 -2.74 12.14 4.01
C GLY A 24 -2.58 10.99 2.99
N LEU A 25 -1.45 10.26 3.02
CA LEU A 25 -1.16 9.17 2.10
C LEU A 25 -1.94 7.89 2.43
N GLN A 26 -2.35 7.19 1.37
CA GLN A 26 -3.10 5.95 1.42
C GLN A 26 -2.61 4.99 0.32
N LEU A 27 -2.47 3.71 0.66
CA LEU A 27 -2.24 2.65 -0.32
C LEU A 27 -3.57 1.98 -0.70
N HIS A 28 -3.83 1.92 -1.99
CA HIS A 28 -5.02 1.31 -2.56
C HIS A 28 -4.61 0.12 -3.43
N ALA A 29 -5.26 -1.02 -3.19
CA ALA A 29 -5.13 -2.23 -3.98
C ALA A 29 -6.51 -2.65 -4.47
N ARG A 30 -6.76 -2.54 -5.78
CA ARG A 30 -8.00 -2.99 -6.41
C ARG A 30 -7.79 -4.36 -7.03
N GLU A 31 -8.13 -5.38 -6.27
CA GLU A 31 -7.94 -6.78 -6.61
C GLU A 31 -8.86 -7.21 -7.75
N PHE A 32 -8.29 -7.95 -8.70
CA PHE A 32 -8.99 -8.43 -9.88
C PHE A 32 -9.69 -7.30 -10.64
N SER A 33 -9.03 -6.14 -10.70
CA SER A 33 -9.51 -4.92 -11.33
C SER A 33 -10.84 -4.39 -10.74
N ALA A 34 -11.07 -4.62 -9.45
CA ALA A 34 -12.24 -4.10 -8.74
C ALA A 34 -12.42 -2.58 -8.93
N ASP A 35 -13.66 -2.13 -8.87
CA ASP A 35 -13.98 -0.71 -8.84
C ASP A 35 -13.69 -0.11 -7.47
N TYR A 36 -13.64 1.22 -7.42
CA TYR A 36 -13.51 1.92 -6.15
C TYR A 36 -14.72 1.62 -5.26
N PHE A 37 -14.41 1.39 -3.98
CA PHE A 37 -15.38 1.17 -2.91
C PHE A 37 -16.28 -0.07 -3.09
N THR A 38 -15.87 -1.02 -3.94
CA THR A 38 -16.52 -2.32 -4.08
C THR A 38 -15.74 -3.44 -3.40
N GLU A 39 -16.30 -4.64 -3.38
CA GLU A 39 -15.56 -5.86 -3.02
C GLU A 39 -14.29 -5.97 -3.89
N GLY A 40 -13.17 -6.33 -3.25
CA GLY A 40 -11.85 -6.35 -3.89
C GLY A 40 -11.07 -5.03 -3.80
N HIS A 41 -11.67 -3.92 -3.35
CA HIS A 41 -10.93 -2.69 -3.05
C HIS A 41 -10.37 -2.74 -1.62
N ILE A 42 -9.07 -3.02 -1.51
CA ILE A 42 -8.33 -3.12 -0.26
C ILE A 42 -7.58 -1.82 0.01
N TRP A 43 -7.93 -1.16 1.11
CA TRP A 43 -7.36 0.12 1.54
C TRP A 43 -7.66 0.35 3.03
N ALA A 44 -7.27 1.50 3.61
CA ALA A 44 -7.37 1.75 5.05
C ALA A 44 -8.76 1.52 5.65
N ALA A 45 -9.84 1.86 4.92
CA ALA A 45 -11.21 1.65 5.39
C ALA A 45 -11.79 0.25 5.09
N SER A 46 -11.09 -0.56 4.29
CA SER A 46 -11.48 -1.93 3.91
C SER A 46 -10.21 -2.78 3.79
N ALA A 47 -9.63 -3.15 4.93
CA ALA A 47 -8.27 -3.69 5.00
C ALA A 47 -8.13 -5.16 4.56
N GLY A 48 -9.18 -5.77 3.99
CA GLY A 48 -9.18 -7.20 3.68
C GLY A 48 -9.18 -8.09 4.91
N ASN A 49 -8.85 -9.37 4.74
CA ASN A 49 -8.95 -10.36 5.82
C ASN A 49 -7.80 -11.37 5.75
N LEU A 50 -7.04 -11.51 6.85
CA LEU A 50 -5.95 -12.50 6.95
C LEU A 50 -6.42 -13.94 6.72
N THR A 51 -7.66 -14.28 7.08
CA THR A 51 -8.22 -15.62 6.84
C THR A 51 -8.42 -15.88 5.34
N ALA A 52 -8.90 -14.88 4.58
CA ALA A 52 -9.05 -14.98 3.14
C ALA A 52 -7.68 -15.06 2.46
N ALA A 53 -6.71 -14.27 2.94
CA ALA A 53 -5.33 -14.33 2.46
C ALA A 53 -4.68 -15.69 2.71
N ALA A 54 -4.87 -16.29 3.88
CA ALA A 54 -4.38 -17.64 4.18
C ALA A 54 -4.99 -18.72 3.28
N LYS A 55 -6.19 -18.47 2.73
CA LYS A 55 -6.85 -19.34 1.75
C LYS A 55 -6.49 -19.03 0.30
N GLY A 56 -5.78 -17.92 0.02
CA GLY A 56 -5.46 -17.49 -1.33
C GLY A 56 -6.60 -16.78 -2.06
N GLU A 57 -7.61 -16.29 -1.33
CA GLU A 57 -8.83 -15.69 -1.90
C GLU A 57 -8.69 -14.18 -2.17
N GLY A 58 -7.79 -13.50 -1.46
CA GLY A 58 -7.55 -12.07 -1.58
C GLY A 58 -6.39 -11.61 -0.69
N GLY A 59 -6.05 -10.33 -0.76
CA GLY A 59 -5.01 -9.70 0.04
C GLY A 59 -5.54 -9.00 1.29
N PHE A 60 -4.64 -8.34 2.00
CA PHE A 60 -4.96 -7.52 3.15
C PHE A 60 -3.98 -6.37 3.32
N LEU A 61 -4.43 -5.30 3.97
CA LEU A 61 -3.64 -4.13 4.34
C LEU A 61 -3.33 -4.15 5.84
N THR A 62 -2.08 -3.83 6.19
CA THR A 62 -1.68 -3.57 7.58
C THR A 62 -1.10 -2.18 7.68
N ARG A 63 -1.54 -1.40 8.67
CA ARG A 63 -0.96 -0.10 9.00
C ARG A 63 -0.11 -0.19 10.27
N LEU A 64 1.09 0.35 10.22
CA LEU A 64 2.04 0.39 11.34
C LEU A 64 2.51 1.84 11.56
N GLY A 65 2.89 2.16 12.78
CA GLY A 65 3.31 3.50 13.20
C GLY A 65 2.33 4.17 14.17
N GLN A 66 2.82 5.17 14.91
CA GLN A 66 2.04 5.93 15.91
C GLN A 66 2.02 7.41 15.53
N MET A 67 0.91 7.88 14.95
CA MET A 67 0.78 9.23 14.38
C MET A 67 0.82 10.36 15.41
N ASP A 68 0.70 10.06 16.70
CA ASP A 68 0.72 11.02 17.80
C ASP A 68 2.13 11.38 18.31
N THR A 69 3.18 10.87 17.65
CA THR A 69 4.57 11.14 18.00
C THR A 69 5.24 12.11 17.01
N PRO A 70 6.13 13.02 17.48
CA PRO A 70 6.94 13.81 16.57
C PRO A 70 7.73 12.90 15.63
N ASP A 71 7.78 13.27 14.35
CA ASP A 71 8.53 12.55 13.32
C ASP A 71 8.11 11.08 13.13
N ALA A 72 6.87 10.72 13.50
CA ALA A 72 6.34 9.38 13.33
C ALA A 72 6.49 8.87 11.89
N LEU A 73 7.13 7.71 11.74
CA LEU A 73 7.06 6.96 10.49
C LEU A 73 5.83 6.06 10.52
N VAL A 74 4.96 6.26 9.55
CA VAL A 74 3.78 5.45 9.31
C VAL A 74 4.00 4.66 8.03
N VAL A 75 3.55 3.42 8.01
CA VAL A 75 3.59 2.60 6.79
C VAL A 75 2.29 1.84 6.62
N GLU A 76 1.79 1.82 5.41
CA GLU A 76 0.74 0.90 4.98
C GLU A 76 1.36 -0.18 4.11
N VAL A 77 1.08 -1.44 4.44
CA VAL A 77 1.63 -2.63 3.77
C VAL A 77 0.47 -3.45 3.24
N TYR A 78 0.36 -3.52 1.92
CA TYR A 78 -0.51 -4.47 1.25
C TYR A 78 0.23 -5.79 1.02
N SER A 79 -0.41 -6.90 1.38
CA SER A 79 0.11 -8.25 1.20
C SER A 79 -0.88 -9.11 0.41
N PHE A 80 -0.42 -9.70 -0.69
CA PHE A 80 -1.23 -10.60 -1.51
C PHE A 80 -0.59 -12.00 -1.58
N PRO A 81 -1.34 -13.10 -1.36
CA PRO A 81 -0.82 -14.47 -1.32
C PRO A 81 -0.56 -15.04 -2.73
N SER A 82 0.32 -14.40 -3.52
CA SER A 82 0.60 -14.77 -4.93
C SER A 82 1.10 -16.21 -5.12
N GLY A 83 1.72 -16.79 -4.08
CA GLY A 83 2.20 -18.17 -4.10
C GLY A 83 1.10 -19.24 -3.95
N THR A 84 -0.10 -18.85 -3.51
CA THR A 84 -1.24 -19.76 -3.27
C THR A 84 -2.57 -19.21 -3.78
N ALA A 85 -2.52 -18.22 -4.67
CA ALA A 85 -3.69 -17.53 -5.18
C ALA A 85 -4.63 -18.51 -5.89
N GLN A 86 -5.93 -18.47 -5.58
CA GLN A 86 -6.94 -19.33 -6.19
C GLN A 86 -7.44 -18.80 -7.54
N ARG A 87 -7.18 -17.51 -7.83
CA ARG A 87 -7.68 -16.81 -9.00
C ARG A 87 -6.56 -16.01 -9.68
N SER A 88 -6.50 -16.07 -11.01
CA SER A 88 -5.62 -15.23 -11.82
C SER A 88 -6.27 -13.87 -12.09
N GLY A 89 -5.45 -12.85 -12.27
CA GLY A 89 -5.90 -11.51 -12.65
C GLY A 89 -4.88 -10.44 -12.27
N GLU A 90 -5.33 -9.20 -12.16
CA GLU A 90 -4.47 -8.07 -11.83
C GLU A 90 -4.92 -7.42 -10.52
N VAL A 91 -3.94 -7.01 -9.70
CA VAL A 91 -4.18 -6.07 -8.61
C VAL A 91 -3.67 -4.71 -9.06
N LEU A 92 -4.60 -3.78 -9.27
CA LEU A 92 -4.29 -2.41 -9.66
C LEU A 92 -3.91 -1.62 -8.40
N LEU A 93 -2.70 -1.10 -8.35
CA LEU A 93 -2.15 -0.43 -7.19
C LEU A 93 -2.03 1.08 -7.44
N SER A 94 -2.50 1.87 -6.49
CA SER A 94 -2.31 3.32 -6.47
C SER A 94 -1.89 3.78 -5.09
N VAL A 95 -1.05 4.82 -5.07
CA VAL A 95 -0.86 5.63 -3.87
C VAL A 95 -1.69 6.89 -4.07
N GLU A 96 -2.48 7.24 -3.07
CA GLU A 96 -3.36 8.40 -3.10
C GLU A 96 -3.01 9.32 -1.94
N ALA A 97 -3.14 10.63 -2.13
CA ALA A 97 -2.92 11.62 -1.09
C ALA A 97 -4.16 12.50 -0.95
N GLU A 98 -4.79 12.49 0.21
CA GLU A 98 -5.83 13.43 0.58
C GLU A 98 -5.20 14.79 0.93
N VAL A 99 -5.71 15.87 0.37
CA VAL A 99 -5.33 17.22 0.78
C VAL A 99 -6.05 17.56 2.09
N THR A 100 -5.28 17.84 3.13
CA THR A 100 -5.77 18.13 4.48
C THR A 100 -5.20 19.47 4.96
N PRO A 101 -5.79 20.09 6.00
CA PRO A 101 -5.22 21.30 6.61
C PRO A 101 -3.80 21.12 7.18
N LYS A 102 -3.31 19.88 7.30
CA LYS A 102 -2.02 19.54 7.89
C LYS A 102 -0.91 19.27 6.87
N ASN A 103 -1.26 19.09 5.59
CA ASN A 103 -0.29 18.82 4.52
C ASN A 103 -0.41 19.75 3.31
N CYS A 104 -1.45 20.58 3.21
CA CYS A 104 -1.58 21.55 2.12
C CYS A 104 -0.44 22.58 2.12
N ASP A 105 -0.07 23.07 0.93
CA ASP A 105 1.05 24.01 0.71
C ASP A 105 2.40 23.52 1.28
N ALA A 106 2.57 22.21 1.43
CA ALA A 106 3.77 21.59 1.97
C ALA A 106 4.26 20.43 1.10
N ALA A 107 5.55 20.13 1.22
CA ALA A 107 6.14 18.94 0.63
C ALA A 107 5.89 17.73 1.55
N VAL A 108 5.43 16.64 0.97
CA VAL A 108 5.26 15.33 1.63
C VAL A 108 6.36 14.40 1.15
N GLU A 109 7.12 13.84 2.10
CA GLU A 109 8.13 12.82 1.84
C GLU A 109 7.58 11.42 2.12
N ALA A 110 7.81 10.51 1.19
CA ALA A 110 7.47 9.10 1.34
C ALA A 110 8.46 8.18 0.63
N GLN A 111 8.38 6.90 0.94
CA GLN A 111 9.16 5.84 0.34
C GLN A 111 8.24 4.67 0.01
N THR A 112 8.34 4.14 -1.20
CA THR A 112 7.69 2.86 -1.55
C THR A 112 8.67 1.72 -1.38
N LEU A 113 8.16 0.57 -0.92
CA LEU A 113 8.91 -0.65 -0.69
C LEU A 113 8.16 -1.83 -1.32
N GLN A 114 8.83 -2.60 -2.18
CA GLN A 114 8.21 -3.71 -2.90
C GLN A 114 9.06 -4.97 -2.81
N ILE A 115 8.44 -6.08 -2.44
CA ILE A 115 9.03 -7.43 -2.45
C ILE A 115 8.08 -8.33 -3.23
N ARG A 116 8.63 -9.10 -4.18
CA ARG A 116 7.86 -10.06 -4.97
C ARG A 116 8.49 -11.44 -4.91
N GLY A 117 7.70 -12.48 -4.70
CA GLY A 117 8.15 -13.87 -4.69
C GLY A 117 9.36 -14.16 -3.80
N GLY A 118 9.56 -13.39 -2.72
CA GLY A 118 10.74 -13.49 -1.84
C GLY A 118 12.05 -12.96 -2.44
N GLY A 119 11.98 -12.22 -3.55
CA GLY A 119 13.12 -11.57 -4.19
C GLY A 119 13.67 -10.37 -3.41
N ALA A 120 14.58 -9.64 -4.04
CA ALA A 120 15.18 -8.45 -3.43
C ALA A 120 14.14 -7.34 -3.19
N LEU A 121 14.33 -6.62 -2.09
CA LEU A 121 13.58 -5.41 -1.80
C LEU A 121 13.90 -4.33 -2.84
N ARG A 122 12.85 -3.76 -3.44
CA ARG A 122 12.92 -2.58 -4.30
C ARG A 122 12.38 -1.38 -3.53
N THR A 123 13.10 -0.27 -3.55
CA THR A 123 12.74 0.96 -2.84
C THR A 123 12.76 2.15 -3.78
N HIS A 124 11.79 3.05 -3.65
CA HIS A 124 11.79 4.34 -4.35
C HIS A 124 11.37 5.46 -3.40
N ASP A 125 12.23 6.45 -3.24
CA ASP A 125 11.92 7.68 -2.51
C ASP A 125 11.08 8.62 -3.38
N LEU A 126 10.16 9.35 -2.76
CA LEU A 126 9.33 10.32 -3.42
C LEU A 126 9.11 11.57 -2.56
N THR A 127 9.05 12.71 -3.24
CA THR A 127 8.63 13.98 -2.66
C THR A 127 7.44 14.47 -3.48
N LEU A 128 6.33 14.71 -2.82
CA LEU A 128 5.09 15.20 -3.41
C LEU A 128 4.86 16.64 -2.96
N GLU A 129 4.73 17.55 -3.92
CA GLU A 129 4.29 18.91 -3.66
C GLU A 129 2.76 18.91 -3.51
N MET A 130 2.26 19.15 -2.31
CA MET A 130 0.82 19.14 -2.05
C MET A 130 0.17 20.41 -2.62
N PRO A 131 -1.07 20.32 -3.15
CA PRO A 131 -1.86 21.47 -3.53
C PRO A 131 -2.11 22.44 -2.38
N GLY A 132 -2.60 23.63 -2.74
CA GLY A 132 -2.95 24.67 -1.79
C GLY A 132 -4.10 24.29 -0.87
N CYS A 133 -4.21 25.00 0.25
CA CYS A 133 -5.26 24.73 1.25
C CYS A 133 -6.69 25.05 0.75
N ASP A 134 -6.85 25.62 -0.43
CA ASP A 134 -8.12 25.76 -1.15
C ASP A 134 -8.63 24.43 -1.74
N ALA A 135 -7.75 23.44 -1.91
CA ALA A 135 -8.07 22.10 -2.41
C ALA A 135 -8.29 21.06 -1.29
N VAL A 136 -8.45 21.48 -0.03
CA VAL A 136 -8.69 20.54 1.09
C VAL A 136 -9.93 19.69 0.83
N GLY A 137 -9.77 18.36 0.98
CA GLY A 137 -10.77 17.35 0.65
C GLY A 137 -10.60 16.73 -0.74
N ASP A 138 -9.74 17.30 -1.60
CA ASP A 138 -9.37 16.68 -2.87
C ASP A 138 -8.38 15.54 -2.68
N PHE A 139 -8.31 14.66 -3.69
CA PHE A 139 -7.41 13.52 -3.71
C PHE A 139 -6.48 13.57 -4.93
N LEU A 140 -5.18 13.44 -4.68
CA LEU A 140 -4.19 13.23 -5.73
C LEU A 140 -4.00 11.72 -5.92
N VAL A 141 -4.28 11.22 -7.13
CA VAL A 141 -4.00 9.83 -7.50
C VAL A 141 -2.62 9.77 -8.15
N LEU A 142 -1.67 9.13 -7.47
CA LEU A 142 -0.27 9.07 -7.89
C LEU A 142 -0.01 7.75 -8.63
N LYS A 143 -0.19 7.80 -9.96
CA LYS A 143 0.04 6.64 -10.83
C LYS A 143 1.54 6.39 -10.99
N ASN A 144 1.91 5.12 -11.16
CA ASN A 144 3.27 4.66 -11.43
C ASN A 144 4.27 4.82 -10.28
N LEU A 145 3.81 5.08 -9.04
CA LEU A 145 4.69 5.04 -7.85
C LEU A 145 4.92 3.62 -7.35
N VAL A 146 3.94 2.76 -7.54
CA VAL A 146 3.99 1.33 -7.25
C VAL A 146 3.56 0.58 -8.51
N GLU A 147 4.09 -0.62 -8.67
CA GLU A 147 3.79 -1.46 -9.83
C GLU A 147 2.63 -2.39 -9.52
N ASP A 148 1.64 -2.44 -10.42
CA ASP A 148 0.56 -3.43 -10.38
C ASP A 148 1.09 -4.86 -10.26
N LEU A 149 0.30 -5.73 -9.62
CA LEU A 149 0.62 -7.16 -9.50
C LEU A 149 -0.13 -7.96 -10.55
N THR A 150 0.61 -8.73 -11.35
CA THR A 150 0.03 -9.77 -12.21
C THR A 150 -0.01 -11.09 -11.45
N ILE A 151 -1.21 -11.59 -11.19
CA ILE A 151 -1.45 -12.79 -10.40
C ILE A 151 -1.73 -13.98 -11.31
N ALA A 152 -0.97 -15.05 -11.11
CA ALA A 152 -1.22 -16.36 -11.71
C ALA A 152 -1.73 -17.31 -10.62
N ALA A 153 -2.93 -17.85 -10.82
CA ALA A 153 -3.48 -18.88 -9.94
C ALA A 153 -2.60 -20.13 -9.91
N ARG A 154 -2.66 -20.85 -8.78
CA ARG A 154 -1.88 -22.07 -8.51
C ARG A 154 -2.79 -23.29 -8.38
#